data_AF-A0A932SCC7-F1
#
_entry.id   AF-A0A932SCC7-F1
#
_cell.length_a   1.000
_cell.length_b   1.000
_cell.length_c   1.000
_cell.angle_alpha   90.00
_cell.angle_beta   90.00
_cell.angle_gamma   90.00
#
_symmetry.space_group_name_H-M   'P 1'
#
loop_
_entity.id
_entity.type
_entity.pdbx_description
1 polymer ?
#
loop_
_entity_poly.entity_id
_entity_poly.type
_entity_poly.pdbx_seq_one_letter_code
_entity_poly.pdbx_strand_id
1 'polypeptide(L)'
;MYQNFKKAIVVAFVSLSLIMLGGFSAVQAAEKNPCGKGVAAHAREGVKHLKEAIKHLEEAVKAGGNAHVKEALEHAKEALKHAEEGEPVNPAAKNPCGMKNPCGKK
;
A
#
# COMPACT_ATOMS: atom_id res chain seq x y z
N MET A 1 46.92 -41.85 20.64
CA MET A 1 45.67 -41.67 19.87
C MET A 1 44.60 -40.85 20.60
N TYR A 2 44.30 -41.11 21.88
CA TYR A 2 43.25 -40.42 22.65
C TYR A 2 43.41 -38.89 22.77
N GLN A 3 44.64 -38.39 22.90
CA GLN A 3 44.92 -36.95 23.00
C GLN A 3 44.63 -36.17 21.71
N ASN A 4 44.85 -36.79 20.55
CA ASN A 4 44.56 -36.18 19.25
C ASN A 4 43.05 -36.18 18.98
N PHE A 5 42.34 -37.22 19.45
CA PHE A 5 40.88 -37.31 19.36
C PHE A 5 40.17 -36.28 20.24
N LYS A 6 40.66 -36.04 21.47
CA LYS A 6 40.16 -34.96 22.34
C LYS A 6 40.34 -33.58 21.70
N LYS A 7 41.51 -33.30 21.12
CA LYS A 7 41.77 -32.03 20.42
C LYS A 7 40.85 -31.85 19.20
N ALA A 8 40.63 -32.91 18.43
CA ALA A 8 39.72 -32.87 17.28
C ALA A 8 38.26 -32.58 17.69
N ILE A 9 37.78 -33.15 18.79
CA ILE A 9 36.43 -32.89 19.31
C ILE A 9 36.30 -31.44 19.78
N VAL A 10 37.28 -30.91 20.53
CA VAL A 10 37.23 -29.52 21.02
C VAL A 10 37.24 -28.52 19.85
N VAL A 11 38.05 -28.75 18.83
CA VAL A 11 38.09 -27.88 17.64
C VAL A 11 36.77 -27.94 16.86
N ALA A 12 36.14 -29.11 16.75
CA ALA A 12 34.85 -29.27 16.08
C ALA A 12 33.70 -28.56 16.82
N PHE A 13 33.70 -28.58 18.15
CA PHE A 13 32.70 -27.86 18.94
C PHE A 13 32.88 -26.33 18.88
N VAL A 14 34.12 -25.84 18.94
CA VAL A 14 34.41 -24.39 18.87
C VAL A 14 34.07 -23.83 17.48
N SER A 15 34.35 -24.57 16.40
CA SER A 15 34.01 -24.12 15.05
C SER A 15 32.50 -24.13 14.79
N LEU A 16 31.77 -25.12 15.32
CA LEU A 16 30.32 -25.18 15.21
C LEU A 16 29.62 -24.05 16.00
N SER A 17 30.16 -23.66 17.15
CA SER A 17 29.68 -22.49 17.91
C SER A 17 29.92 -21.15 17.19
N LEU A 18 31.01 -21.03 16.42
CA LEU A 18 31.29 -19.82 15.63
C LEU A 18 30.31 -19.65 14.45
N ILE A 19 29.87 -20.74 13.84
CA ILE A 19 28.88 -20.72 12.74
C ILE A 19 27.49 -20.29 13.26
N MET A 20 27.13 -20.69 14.48
CA MET A 20 25.86 -20.28 15.11
C MET A 20 25.83 -18.82 15.58
N LEU A 21 26.98 -18.19 15.84
CA LEU A 21 27.06 -16.76 16.20
C LEU A 21 27.10 -15.82 14.97
N GLY A 22 27.48 -16.32 13.79
CA GLY A 22 27.64 -15.50 12.57
C GLY A 22 26.52 -15.61 11.53
N GLY A 23 25.55 -16.53 11.73
CA GLY A 23 24.60 -16.95 10.70
C GLY A 23 23.19 -16.35 10.75
N PHE A 24 22.91 -15.36 11.60
CA PHE A 24 21.55 -14.79 11.74
C PHE A 24 21.55 -13.26 11.78
N SER A 25 22.11 -12.61 10.76
CA SER A 25 21.92 -11.16 10.58
C SER A 25 21.45 -10.76 9.19
N ALA A 26 21.13 -11.72 8.31
CA ALA A 26 20.57 -11.45 6.98
C ALA A 26 19.05 -11.65 6.88
N VAL A 27 18.34 -11.87 8.01
CA VAL A 27 16.88 -11.89 8.06
C VAL A 27 16.42 -10.85 9.05
N GLN A 28 16.18 -9.64 8.54
CA GLN A 28 15.03 -8.79 8.87
C GLN A 28 15.28 -7.37 8.35
N ALA A 29 15.26 -7.22 7.03
CA ALA A 29 14.82 -5.98 6.39
C ALA A 29 13.37 -6.18 5.91
N ALA A 30 12.48 -6.62 6.81
CA ALA A 30 11.05 -6.45 6.62
C ALA A 30 10.71 -5.02 7.04
N GLU A 31 11.09 -4.07 6.19
CA GLU A 31 10.74 -2.68 6.35
C GLU A 31 9.21 -2.58 6.35
N LYS A 32 8.69 -2.23 7.53
CA LYS A 32 7.28 -1.90 7.76
C LYS A 32 6.94 -0.72 6.86
N ASN A 33 6.45 -0.99 5.65
CA ASN A 33 5.95 0.04 4.75
C ASN A 33 4.56 0.47 5.23
N PRO A 34 4.38 1.69 5.80
CA PRO A 34 3.06 2.19 6.18
C PRO A 34 2.15 2.48 4.96
N CYS A 35 2.71 2.41 3.74
CA CYS A 35 2.05 2.82 2.49
C CYS A 35 0.86 1.94 2.08
N GLY A 36 0.81 0.66 2.44
CA GLY A 36 -0.32 -0.21 2.09
C GLY A 36 -1.63 0.16 2.80
N LYS A 37 -1.54 0.68 4.03
CA LYS A 37 -2.72 1.10 4.81
C LYS A 37 -3.25 2.47 4.36
N GLY A 38 -2.36 3.37 3.94
CA GLY A 38 -2.73 4.71 3.49
C GLY A 38 -3.48 4.72 2.15
N VAL A 39 -3.06 3.88 1.19
CA VAL A 39 -3.70 3.81 -0.15
C VAL A 39 -5.14 3.33 -0.06
N ALA A 40 -5.42 2.29 0.74
CA ALA A 40 -6.78 1.80 0.94
C ALA A 40 -7.68 2.82 1.67
N ALA A 41 -7.13 3.57 2.63
CA ALA A 41 -7.86 4.64 3.31
C ALA A 41 -8.17 5.81 2.35
N HIS A 42 -7.19 6.22 1.55
CA HIS A 42 -7.35 7.30 0.57
C HIS A 42 -8.31 6.93 -0.56
N ALA A 43 -8.30 5.67 -1.02
CA ALA A 43 -9.27 5.18 -2.00
C ALA A 43 -10.72 5.23 -1.45
N ARG A 44 -10.91 4.80 -0.20
CA ARG A 44 -12.21 4.89 0.49
C ARG A 44 -12.66 6.34 0.69
N GLU A 45 -11.73 7.26 0.96
CA GLU A 45 -12.00 8.70 1.05
C GLU A 45 -12.36 9.30 -0.32
N GLY A 46 -11.65 8.91 -1.39
CA GLY A 46 -11.95 9.32 -2.76
C GLY A 46 -13.37 8.92 -3.21
N VAL A 47 -13.82 7.70 -2.85
CA VAL A 47 -15.21 7.26 -3.09
C VAL A 47 -16.23 8.15 -2.37
N LYS A 48 -15.93 8.62 -1.15
CA LYS A 48 -16.82 9.55 -0.43
C LYS A 48 -16.91 10.91 -1.13
N HIS A 49 -15.77 11.49 -1.49
CA HIS A 49 -15.75 12.76 -2.22
C HIS A 49 -16.47 12.66 -3.58
N LEU A 50 -16.33 11.53 -4.27
CA LEU A 50 -17.02 11.30 -5.53
C LEU A 50 -18.55 11.22 -5.36
N LYS A 51 -19.03 10.57 -4.29
CA LYS A 51 -20.47 10.56 -3.94
C LYS A 51 -21.00 11.96 -3.62
N GLU A 52 -20.20 12.80 -2.96
CA GLU A 52 -20.57 14.20 -2.71
C GLU A 52 -20.60 15.04 -4.00
N ALA A 53 -19.62 14.85 -4.88
CA ALA A 53 -19.60 15.50 -6.19
C ALA A 53 -20.84 15.14 -7.03
N ILE A 54 -21.26 13.86 -7.02
CA ILE A 54 -22.50 13.41 -7.68
C ILE A 54 -23.72 14.15 -7.10
N LYS A 55 -23.84 14.29 -5.77
CA LYS A 55 -24.96 15.05 -5.17
C LYS A 55 -25.01 16.49 -5.65
N HIS A 56 -23.88 17.19 -5.69
CA HIS A 56 -23.83 18.55 -6.21
C HIS A 56 -24.18 18.63 -7.70
N LEU A 57 -23.78 17.64 -8.50
CA LEU A 57 -24.19 17.55 -9.90
C LEU A 57 -25.69 17.30 -10.04
N GLU A 58 -26.29 16.46 -9.20
CA GLU A 58 -27.75 16.23 -9.18
C GLU A 58 -28.52 17.50 -8.79
N GLU A 59 -28.03 18.25 -7.80
CA GLU A 59 -28.59 19.56 -7.42
C GLU A 59 -28.47 20.56 -8.59
N ALA A 60 -27.33 20.59 -9.26
CA ALA A 60 -27.12 21.44 -10.44
C ALA A 60 -28.07 21.06 -11.60
N VAL A 61 -28.31 19.77 -11.85
CA VAL A 61 -29.31 19.32 -12.84
C VAL A 61 -30.72 19.78 -12.43
N LYS A 62 -31.09 19.61 -11.16
CA LYS A 62 -32.41 20.04 -10.63
C LYS A 62 -32.61 21.55 -10.69
N ALA A 63 -31.54 22.33 -10.49
CA ALA A 63 -31.55 23.79 -10.56
C ALA A 63 -31.60 24.35 -11.99
N GLY A 64 -31.72 23.50 -13.02
CA GLY A 64 -31.79 23.92 -14.43
C GLY A 64 -30.49 23.70 -15.21
N GLY A 65 -29.65 22.76 -14.78
CA GLY A 65 -28.41 22.40 -15.46
C GLY A 65 -28.61 22.04 -16.94
N ASN A 66 -27.63 22.42 -17.75
CA ASN A 66 -27.63 22.17 -19.19
C ASN A 66 -27.22 20.72 -19.52
N ALA A 67 -27.09 20.39 -20.81
CA ALA A 67 -26.68 19.07 -21.27
C ALA A 67 -25.33 18.61 -20.67
N HIS A 68 -24.37 19.53 -20.50
CA HIS A 68 -23.06 19.21 -19.93
C HIS A 68 -23.11 18.83 -18.45
N VAL A 69 -24.07 19.37 -17.69
CA VAL A 69 -24.24 18.98 -16.27
C VAL A 69 -24.77 17.55 -16.18
N LYS A 70 -25.68 17.16 -17.08
CA LYS A 70 -26.19 15.78 -17.14
C LYS A 70 -25.10 14.80 -17.60
N GLU A 71 -24.30 15.18 -18.58
CA GLU A 71 -23.16 14.38 -19.06
C GLU A 71 -22.09 14.21 -17.97
N ALA A 72 -21.76 15.29 -17.26
CA ALA A 72 -20.86 15.24 -16.11
C ALA A 72 -21.38 14.34 -14.98
N LEU A 73 -22.70 14.35 -14.75
CA LEU A 73 -23.35 13.46 -13.78
C LEU A 73 -23.22 11.99 -14.18
N GLU A 74 -23.42 11.66 -15.45
CA GLU A 74 -23.25 10.28 -15.96
C GLU A 74 -21.80 9.82 -15.85
N HIS A 75 -20.83 10.64 -16.29
CA HIS A 75 -19.40 10.31 -16.14
C HIS A 75 -18.99 10.14 -14.66
N ALA A 76 -19.54 10.94 -13.75
CA ALA A 76 -19.26 10.81 -12.32
C ALA A 76 -19.82 9.50 -11.75
N LYS A 77 -21.02 9.07 -12.18
CA LYS A 77 -21.61 7.78 -11.79
C LYS A 77 -20.80 6.60 -12.34
N GLU A 78 -20.34 6.67 -13.58
CA GLU A 78 -19.46 5.64 -14.17
C GLU A 78 -18.14 5.55 -13.40
N ALA A 79 -17.52 6.68 -13.08
CA ALA A 79 -16.32 6.73 -12.26
C ALA A 79 -16.55 6.12 -10.87
N LEU A 80 -17.74 6.33 -10.27
CA LEU A 80 -18.08 5.74 -8.98
C LEU A 80 -18.22 4.22 -9.09
N LYS A 81 -18.89 3.74 -10.13
CA LYS A 81 -19.01 2.31 -10.40
C LYS A 81 -17.63 1.68 -10.57
N HIS A 82 -16.73 2.30 -11.35
CA HIS A 82 -15.34 1.83 -11.48
C HIS A 82 -14.58 1.84 -10.16
N ALA A 83 -14.80 2.84 -9.31
CA ALA A 83 -14.15 2.92 -8.00
C ALA A 83 -14.71 1.91 -6.98
N GLU A 84 -15.97 1.50 -7.11
CA GLU A 84 -16.62 0.49 -6.26
C GLU A 84 -16.34 -0.95 -6.73
N GLU A 85 -16.29 -1.18 -8.05
CA GLU A 85 -15.92 -2.47 -8.67
C GLU A 85 -14.42 -2.71 -8.68
N GLY A 86 -13.62 -1.64 -8.65
CA GLY A 86 -12.18 -1.72 -8.47
C GLY A 86 -11.86 -2.28 -7.09
N GLU A 87 -11.55 -3.58 -7.01
CA GLU A 87 -10.98 -4.16 -5.81
C GLU A 87 -9.83 -3.27 -5.29
N PRO A 88 -9.67 -3.14 -3.96
CA PRO A 88 -8.63 -2.30 -3.40
C PRO A 88 -7.29 -2.71 -4.00
N VAL A 89 -6.72 -1.79 -4.78
CA VAL A 89 -5.44 -1.91 -5.49
C VAL A 89 -4.50 -2.81 -4.70
N ASN A 90 -4.16 -3.95 -5.30
CA ASN A 90 -3.07 -4.80 -4.85
C ASN A 90 -1.88 -3.87 -4.51
N PRO A 91 -1.42 -3.81 -3.25
CA PRO A 91 -0.38 -2.89 -2.82
C PRO A 91 0.97 -3.10 -3.53
N ALA A 92 1.08 -4.09 -4.42
CA ALA A 92 2.23 -4.34 -5.27
C ALA A 92 2.29 -3.52 -6.58
N ALA A 93 1.30 -2.67 -6.88
CA ALA A 93 1.37 -1.76 -8.02
C ALA A 93 2.43 -0.67 -7.76
N LYS A 94 3.61 -0.85 -8.36
CA LYS A 94 4.80 0.04 -8.38
C LYS A 94 4.54 1.46 -7.86
N ASN A 95 5.03 1.68 -6.64
CA ASN A 95 5.27 2.95 -5.95
C ASN A 95 5.28 4.21 -6.85
N PRO A 96 4.25 5.09 -6.78
CA PRO A 96 4.40 6.50 -7.06
C PRO A 96 4.73 7.23 -5.74
N CYS A 97 5.78 6.79 -5.04
CA CYS A 97 6.29 7.49 -3.86
C CYS A 97 7.05 8.74 -4.31
N GLY A 98 6.31 9.75 -4.76
CA GLY A 98 6.85 11.01 -5.29
C GLY A 98 5.80 12.11 -5.49
N MET A 99 4.50 11.79 -5.46
CA MET A 99 3.45 12.80 -5.54
C MET A 99 3.16 13.35 -4.14
N LYS A 100 3.67 14.56 -3.87
CA LYS A 100 3.25 15.37 -2.70
C LYS A 100 1.72 15.51 -2.73
N ASN A 101 1.06 15.24 -1.61
CA ASN A 101 -0.38 15.40 -1.43
C ASN A 101 -0.83 16.81 -1.92
N PRO A 102 -1.55 16.94 -3.04
CA PRO A 102 -1.99 18.24 -3.54
C PRO A 102 -3.05 18.87 -2.62
N CYS A 103 -3.71 18.08 -1.78
CA CYS A 103 -4.74 18.54 -0.84
C CYS A 103 -4.17 19.02 0.50
N GLY A 104 -2.86 18.88 0.73
CA GLY A 104 -2.20 19.19 1.99
C GLY A 104 -1.53 20.57 2.08
N LYS A 105 -1.69 21.43 1.07
CA LYS A 105 -1.22 22.82 1.12
C LYS A 105 -2.39 23.77 1.33
N LYS A 106 -2.71 24.00 2.59
CA LYS A 106 -3.25 25.28 3.07
C LYS A 106 -2.29 25.81 4.11
#